data_AF-A0A318U4G3-F1
#
_entry.id   AF-A0A318U4G3-F1
#
_cell.length_a   1.000
_cell.length_b   1.000
_cell.length_c   1.000
_cell.angle_alpha   90.00
_cell.angle_beta   90.00
_cell.angle_gamma   90.00
#
_symmetry.space_group_name_H-M   'P 1'
#
loop_
_entity.id
_entity.type
_entity.pdbx_description
1 polymer ?
#
loop_
_entity_poly.entity_id
_entity_poly.type
_entity_poly.pdbx_seq_one_letter_code
_entity_poly.pdbx_strand_id
1 'polypeptide(L)'
;SSGTIIPFLETTKKVPKELPKEITSLAYAFARNLNKEIEGIQYWDTSNVTNMKSTFQFAESFNQDISYWDTSNVTNMESMFKNALKFNQDISDWNVSQVENMTTMFFFASSFNQDLSDWDVSNVQGWPTLFYRGAKSWTNGKYPKFK
;
A
#
# COMPACT_ATOMS: atom_id res chain seq x y z
N SER A 1 -13.86 -15.69 -11.49
CA SER A 1 -13.99 -14.27 -11.88
C SER A 1 -13.19 -13.46 -10.88
N SER A 2 -12.09 -12.83 -11.27
CA SER A 2 -11.35 -11.93 -10.38
C SER A 2 -12.20 -10.70 -10.11
N GLY A 3 -12.73 -10.54 -8.90
CA GLY A 3 -13.45 -9.33 -8.51
C GLY A 3 -12.46 -8.17 -8.47
N THR A 4 -12.61 -7.24 -9.40
CA THR A 4 -11.86 -5.99 -9.39
C THR A 4 -12.79 -4.90 -8.90
N ILE A 5 -12.36 -4.15 -7.91
CA ILE A 5 -13.11 -2.99 -7.45
C ILE A 5 -13.06 -1.89 -8.52
N ILE A 6 -14.17 -1.21 -8.74
CA ILE A 6 -14.18 0.01 -9.55
C ILE A 6 -13.58 1.12 -8.68
N PRO A 7 -12.63 1.93 -9.19
CA PRO A 7 -12.06 3.04 -8.43
C PRO A 7 -13.14 3.96 -7.87
N PHE A 8 -13.02 4.30 -6.59
CA PHE A 8 -13.90 5.23 -5.92
C PHE A 8 -13.60 6.67 -6.34
N LEU A 9 -14.60 7.54 -6.25
CA LEU A 9 -14.42 8.98 -6.47
C LEU A 9 -13.39 9.52 -5.46
N GLU A 10 -12.60 10.51 -5.88
CA GLU A 10 -11.58 11.15 -5.05
C GLU A 10 -12.14 11.79 -3.76
N THR A 11 -13.45 12.08 -3.72
CA THR A 11 -14.18 12.63 -2.58
C THR A 11 -14.82 11.57 -1.67
N THR A 12 -14.68 10.28 -1.99
CA THR A 12 -15.27 9.18 -1.21
C THR A 12 -14.69 9.14 0.19
N LYS A 13 -15.53 9.43 1.19
CA LYS A 13 -15.20 9.43 2.62
C LYS A 13 -15.63 8.16 3.34
N LYS A 14 -16.50 7.36 2.70
CA LYS A 14 -17.11 6.18 3.30
C LYS A 14 -17.36 5.11 2.25
N VAL A 15 -17.07 3.87 2.61
CA VAL A 15 -17.33 2.66 1.83
C VAL A 15 -18.09 1.65 2.70
N PRO A 16 -18.69 0.61 2.09
CA PRO A 16 -19.25 -0.51 2.86
C PRO A 16 -18.20 -1.12 3.80
N LYS A 17 -18.62 -1.55 4.99
CA LYS A 17 -17.73 -2.18 5.99
C LYS A 17 -17.29 -3.59 5.58
N GLU A 18 -18.03 -4.23 4.69
CA GLU A 18 -17.70 -5.54 4.16
C GLU A 18 -17.07 -5.38 2.78
N LEU A 19 -15.87 -5.95 2.61
CA LEU A 19 -15.29 -6.17 1.29
C LEU A 19 -15.84 -7.50 0.75
N PRO A 20 -16.53 -7.52 -0.40
CA PRO A 20 -17.05 -8.78 -0.94
C PRO A 20 -15.91 -9.77 -1.19
N LYS A 21 -16.11 -11.04 -0.82
CA LYS A 21 -15.06 -12.09 -0.81
C LYS A 21 -14.50 -12.39 -2.20
N GLU A 22 -15.26 -12.10 -3.25
CA GLU A 22 -14.83 -12.22 -4.64
C GLU A 22 -13.81 -11.15 -5.07
N ILE A 23 -13.66 -10.06 -4.30
CA ILE A 23 -12.70 -9.00 -4.60
C ILE A 23 -11.30 -9.50 -4.33
N THR A 24 -10.53 -9.65 -5.40
CA THR A 24 -9.12 -10.03 -5.37
C THR A 24 -8.20 -8.87 -5.74
N SER A 25 -8.75 -7.72 -6.17
CA SER A 25 -7.98 -6.57 -6.59
C SER A 25 -8.55 -5.27 -6.05
N LEU A 26 -7.71 -4.56 -5.29
CA LEU A 26 -7.91 -3.18 -4.84
C LEU A 26 -7.14 -2.18 -5.71
N ALA A 27 -6.78 -2.59 -6.94
CA ALA A 27 -6.01 -1.74 -7.83
C ALA A 27 -6.73 -0.42 -8.07
N TYR A 28 -6.02 0.69 -7.82
CA TYR A 28 -6.53 2.06 -7.96
C TYR A 28 -7.77 2.43 -7.12
N ALA A 29 -8.18 1.59 -6.16
CA ALA A 29 -9.45 1.77 -5.44
C ALA A 29 -9.64 3.19 -4.88
N PHE A 30 -8.58 3.78 -4.31
CA PHE A 30 -8.57 5.11 -3.71
C PHE A 30 -7.50 6.01 -4.32
N ALA A 31 -7.14 5.78 -5.59
CA ALA A 31 -6.21 6.66 -6.28
C ALA A 31 -6.74 8.10 -6.27
N ARG A 32 -5.88 9.05 -5.92
CA ARG A 32 -6.17 10.50 -5.79
C ARG A 32 -7.19 10.84 -4.71
N ASN A 33 -7.52 9.93 -3.78
CA ASN A 33 -8.47 10.25 -2.72
C ASN A 33 -7.97 11.41 -1.85
N LEU A 34 -8.83 12.38 -1.60
CA LEU A 34 -8.48 13.65 -0.96
C LEU A 34 -8.57 13.60 0.57
N ASN A 35 -9.10 12.50 1.13
CA ASN A 35 -9.40 12.39 2.54
C ASN A 35 -8.23 11.77 3.32
N LYS A 36 -8.08 12.23 4.57
CA LYS A 36 -7.13 11.65 5.51
C LYS A 36 -7.51 10.21 5.90
N GLU A 37 -8.81 9.99 6.05
CA GLU A 37 -9.43 8.74 6.48
C GLU A 37 -10.66 8.47 5.60
N ILE A 38 -10.95 7.19 5.38
CA ILE A 38 -12.05 6.65 4.61
C ILE A 38 -12.77 5.64 5.52
N GLU A 39 -13.94 6.02 6.03
CA GLU A 39 -14.73 5.16 6.91
C GLU A 39 -15.14 3.87 6.18
N GLY A 40 -14.92 2.71 6.79
CA GLY A 40 -15.31 1.41 6.24
C GLY A 40 -14.11 0.52 5.93
N ILE A 41 -13.01 1.09 5.44
CA ILE A 41 -11.82 0.30 5.06
C ILE A 41 -11.16 -0.39 6.27
N GLN A 42 -11.45 0.08 7.48
CA GLN A 42 -10.96 -0.53 8.71
C GLN A 42 -11.60 -1.84 9.11
N TYR A 43 -12.64 -2.24 8.38
CA TYR A 43 -13.35 -3.49 8.61
C TYR A 43 -13.15 -4.49 7.46
N TRP A 44 -12.41 -4.10 6.42
CA TRP A 44 -12.20 -4.96 5.27
C TRP A 44 -11.28 -6.13 5.60
N ASP A 45 -11.77 -7.33 5.33
CA ASP A 45 -10.97 -8.54 5.24
C ASP A 45 -10.27 -8.57 3.87
N THR A 46 -8.98 -8.28 3.85
CA THR A 46 -8.18 -8.25 2.62
C THR A 46 -7.48 -9.58 2.32
N SER A 47 -7.79 -10.67 3.05
CA SER A 47 -7.10 -11.96 2.89
C SER A 47 -7.22 -12.57 1.49
N ASN A 48 -8.23 -12.21 0.71
CA ASN A 48 -8.39 -12.66 -0.69
C ASN A 48 -7.73 -11.73 -1.73
N VAL A 49 -7.21 -10.58 -1.31
CA VAL A 49 -6.65 -9.56 -2.21
C VAL A 49 -5.25 -9.99 -2.64
N THR A 50 -5.03 -10.06 -3.95
CA THR A 50 -3.74 -10.36 -4.56
C THR A 50 -3.09 -9.15 -5.22
N ASN A 51 -3.86 -8.08 -5.47
CA ASN A 51 -3.39 -6.88 -6.17
C ASN A 51 -3.79 -5.60 -5.43
N MET A 52 -2.80 -4.84 -4.96
CA MET A 52 -2.93 -3.53 -4.32
C MET A 52 -2.21 -2.42 -5.11
N LYS A 53 -2.04 -2.62 -6.42
CA LYS A 53 -1.42 -1.63 -7.31
C LYS A 53 -2.09 -0.27 -7.21
N SER A 54 -1.33 0.78 -6.94
CA SER A 54 -1.79 2.16 -6.93
C SER A 54 -3.00 2.44 -6.02
N THR A 55 -3.31 1.59 -5.03
CA THR A 55 -4.53 1.73 -4.21
C THR A 55 -4.69 3.11 -3.60
N PHE A 56 -3.59 3.75 -3.15
CA PHE A 56 -3.56 5.11 -2.59
C PHE A 56 -2.64 6.05 -3.39
N GLN A 57 -2.43 5.78 -4.68
CA GLN A 57 -1.57 6.61 -5.52
C GLN A 57 -2.12 8.05 -5.60
N PHE A 58 -1.29 9.05 -5.31
CA PHE A 58 -1.67 10.48 -5.22
C PHE A 58 -2.73 10.79 -4.16
N ALA A 59 -2.99 9.90 -3.20
CA ALA A 59 -3.85 10.21 -2.05
C ALA A 59 -3.06 11.04 -1.02
N GLU A 60 -2.77 12.30 -1.36
CA GLU A 60 -1.78 13.12 -0.66
C GLU A 60 -2.07 13.29 0.84
N SER A 61 -3.35 13.36 1.21
CA SER A 61 -3.82 13.54 2.59
C SER A 61 -3.91 12.24 3.39
N PHE A 62 -3.93 11.08 2.74
CA PHE A 62 -4.25 9.79 3.36
C PHE A 62 -3.23 9.42 4.43
N ASN A 63 -3.71 9.10 5.63
CA ASN A 63 -2.88 8.67 6.76
C ASN A 63 -3.71 7.88 7.79
N GLN A 64 -4.65 7.06 7.32
CA GLN A 64 -5.44 6.17 8.17
C GLN A 64 -4.67 4.90 8.46
N ASP A 65 -4.71 4.43 9.71
CA ASP A 65 -4.17 3.13 10.10
C ASP A 65 -4.80 2.01 9.26
N ILE A 66 -3.94 1.20 8.64
CA ILE A 66 -4.25 0.03 7.80
C ILE A 66 -3.35 -1.16 8.17
N SER A 67 -2.76 -1.14 9.36
CA SER A 67 -1.88 -2.20 9.87
C SER A 67 -2.58 -3.57 9.93
N TYR A 68 -3.90 -3.58 10.10
CA TYR A 68 -4.74 -4.78 10.17
C TYR A 68 -5.07 -5.41 8.80
N TRP A 69 -4.68 -4.80 7.68
CA TRP A 69 -4.85 -5.43 6.37
C TRP A 69 -3.96 -6.67 6.24
N ASP A 70 -4.55 -7.80 5.87
CA ASP A 70 -3.82 -9.00 5.49
C ASP A 70 -3.25 -8.83 4.08
N THR A 71 -1.91 -8.85 3.97
CA THR A 71 -1.17 -8.75 2.72
C THR A 71 -0.54 -10.07 2.28
N SER A 72 -0.78 -11.17 3.00
CA SER A 72 -0.07 -12.45 2.81
C SER A 72 -0.25 -13.09 1.43
N ASN A 73 -1.34 -12.74 0.72
CA ASN A 73 -1.62 -13.20 -0.64
C ASN A 73 -1.32 -12.16 -1.72
N VAL A 74 -0.84 -10.96 -1.35
CA VAL A 74 -0.59 -9.87 -2.30
C VAL A 74 0.70 -10.14 -3.08
N THR A 75 0.59 -10.08 -4.41
CA THR A 75 1.74 -10.23 -5.32
C THR A 75 2.15 -8.91 -5.97
N ASN A 76 1.28 -7.89 -5.97
CA ASN A 76 1.55 -6.60 -6.60
C ASN A 76 1.15 -5.41 -5.71
N MET A 77 2.15 -4.59 -5.35
CA MET A 77 2.03 -3.34 -4.60
C MET A 77 2.62 -2.13 -5.36
N GLU A 78 2.76 -2.24 -6.68
CA GLU A 78 3.31 -1.19 -7.54
C GLU A 78 2.63 0.16 -7.27
N SER A 79 3.42 1.21 -7.00
CA SER A 79 2.93 2.58 -6.76
C SER A 79 1.86 2.75 -5.67
N MET A 80 1.63 1.77 -4.78
CA MET A 80 0.50 1.78 -3.83
C MET A 80 0.37 3.09 -3.04
N PHE A 81 1.50 3.68 -2.61
CA PHE A 81 1.58 4.94 -1.86
C PHE A 81 2.35 6.04 -2.60
N LYS A 82 2.50 5.93 -3.91
CA LYS A 82 3.24 6.93 -4.70
C LYS A 82 2.56 8.30 -4.57
N ASN A 83 3.29 9.32 -4.12
CA ASN A 83 2.80 10.65 -3.75
C ASN A 83 1.73 10.68 -2.63
N ALA A 84 1.62 9.65 -1.78
CA ALA A 84 0.83 9.72 -0.55
C ALA A 84 1.58 10.54 0.51
N LEU A 85 1.61 11.87 0.32
CA LEU A 85 2.56 12.78 0.98
C LEU A 85 2.53 12.68 2.52
N LYS A 86 1.35 12.44 3.10
CA LYS A 86 1.12 12.37 4.56
C LYS A 86 1.14 10.96 5.14
N PHE A 87 1.19 9.91 4.32
CA PHE A 87 1.13 8.54 4.81
C PHE A 87 2.37 8.22 5.66
N ASN A 88 2.14 7.80 6.91
CA ASN A 88 3.19 7.42 7.85
C ASN A 88 2.69 6.44 8.92
N GLN A 89 1.79 5.53 8.55
CA GLN A 89 1.31 4.50 9.47
C GLN A 89 2.28 3.34 9.54
N ASP A 90 2.34 2.69 10.71
CA ASP A 90 3.12 1.49 10.91
C ASP A 90 2.52 0.33 10.09
N ILE A 91 3.36 -0.26 9.25
CA ILE A 91 3.05 -1.40 8.38
C ILE A 91 4.18 -2.45 8.48
N SER A 92 4.98 -2.40 9.54
CA SER A 92 6.09 -3.33 9.78
C SER A 92 5.61 -4.78 9.87
N ASP A 93 4.39 -5.00 10.37
CA ASP A 93 3.77 -6.33 10.52
C ASP A 93 3.19 -6.92 9.21
N TRP A 94 3.19 -6.17 8.10
CA TRP A 94 2.70 -6.71 6.83
C TRP A 94 3.55 -7.87 6.32
N ASN A 95 2.91 -8.98 5.97
CA ASN A 95 3.57 -10.08 5.27
C ASN A 95 3.68 -9.75 3.78
N VAL A 96 4.89 -9.44 3.33
CA VAL A 96 5.19 -9.11 1.93
C VAL A 96 5.97 -10.19 1.19
N SER A 97 6.09 -11.40 1.78
CA SER A 97 6.94 -12.46 1.23
C SER A 97 6.49 -12.98 -0.13
N GLN A 98 5.23 -12.76 -0.52
CA GLN A 98 4.69 -13.13 -1.84
C GLN A 98 4.72 -11.99 -2.85
N VAL A 99 5.15 -10.79 -2.46
CA VAL A 99 5.12 -9.62 -3.35
C VAL A 99 6.25 -9.70 -4.37
N GLU A 100 5.86 -9.66 -5.64
CA GLU A 100 6.79 -9.72 -6.78
C GLU A 100 7.12 -8.32 -7.32
N ASN A 101 6.21 -7.35 -7.13
CA ASN A 101 6.38 -6.00 -7.66
C ASN A 101 6.03 -4.92 -6.62
N MET A 102 7.03 -4.13 -6.23
CA MET A 102 6.88 -2.93 -5.40
C MET A 102 7.40 -1.67 -6.08
N THR A 103 7.47 -1.67 -7.42
CA THR A 103 8.05 -0.56 -8.21
C THR A 103 7.43 0.77 -7.81
N THR A 104 8.26 1.70 -7.37
CA THR A 104 7.88 3.06 -6.95
C THR A 104 6.81 3.14 -5.85
N MET A 105 6.61 2.09 -5.04
CA MET A 105 5.55 2.00 -4.02
C MET A 105 5.48 3.24 -3.11
N PHE A 106 6.63 3.75 -2.65
CA PHE A 106 6.74 4.93 -1.78
C PHE A 106 7.35 6.16 -2.48
N PHE A 107 7.38 6.19 -3.82
CA PHE A 107 7.96 7.32 -4.57
C PHE A 107 7.22 8.62 -4.22
N PHE A 108 7.96 9.62 -3.74
CA PHE A 108 7.45 10.87 -3.14
C PHE A 108 6.50 10.74 -1.93
N ALA A 109 6.45 9.61 -1.23
CA ALA A 109 5.74 9.50 0.06
C ALA A 109 6.55 10.18 1.19
N SER A 110 6.59 11.51 1.17
CA SER A 110 7.63 12.29 1.88
C SER A 110 7.62 12.19 3.41
N SER A 111 6.47 11.87 4.01
CA SER A 111 6.33 11.68 5.46
C SER A 111 6.64 10.27 5.93
N PHE A 112 6.71 9.28 5.04
CA PHE A 112 6.89 7.88 5.42
C PHE A 112 8.28 7.64 6.01
N ASN A 113 8.32 7.13 7.25
CA ASN A 113 9.55 6.93 8.01
C ASN A 113 9.59 5.66 8.90
N GLN A 114 8.75 4.66 8.62
CA GLN A 114 8.66 3.44 9.41
C GLN A 114 9.86 2.49 9.20
N ASP A 115 10.12 1.65 10.20
CA ASP A 115 11.12 0.58 10.13
C ASP A 115 10.49 -0.65 9.48
N LEU A 116 11.02 -1.05 8.32
CA LEU A 116 10.56 -2.22 7.56
C LEU A 116 11.64 -3.29 7.49
N SER A 117 12.55 -3.33 8.46
CA SER A 117 13.71 -4.23 8.42
C SER A 117 13.36 -5.72 8.53
N ASP A 118 12.15 -6.06 8.95
CA ASP A 118 11.63 -7.43 9.04
C ASP A 118 10.91 -7.91 7.77
N TRP A 119 10.68 -7.03 6.78
CA TRP A 119 10.03 -7.42 5.52
C TRP A 119 10.90 -8.38 4.71
N ASP A 120 10.34 -9.55 4.37
CA ASP A 120 10.93 -10.48 3.41
C ASP A 120 10.60 -10.05 1.98
N VAL A 121 11.59 -9.49 1.29
CA VAL A 121 11.47 -8.96 -0.08
C VAL A 121 12.20 -9.83 -1.11
N SER A 122 12.49 -11.09 -0.77
CA SER A 122 13.27 -12.00 -1.64
C SER A 122 12.62 -12.23 -3.01
N ASN A 123 11.30 -12.09 -3.12
CA ASN A 123 10.53 -12.32 -4.34
C ASN A 123 10.38 -11.08 -5.23
N VAL A 124 10.82 -9.89 -4.79
CA VAL A 124 10.68 -8.66 -5.56
C VAL A 124 11.61 -8.65 -6.79
N GLN A 125 11.04 -8.43 -7.97
CA GLN A 125 11.77 -8.33 -9.24
C GLN A 125 12.09 -6.87 -9.58
N GLY A 126 13.28 -6.59 -10.11
CA GLY A 126 13.61 -5.25 -10.64
C GLY A 126 13.97 -4.20 -9.57
N TRP A 127 15.13 -4.40 -8.95
CA TRP A 127 15.66 -3.64 -7.83
C TRP A 127 16.06 -2.15 -8.03
N PRO A 128 16.27 -1.58 -9.24
CA PRO A 128 16.77 -0.20 -9.36
C PRO A 128 15.78 0.93 -9.01
N THR A 129 14.46 0.69 -8.98
CA THR A 129 13.44 1.76 -8.93
C THR A 129 12.61 1.81 -7.63
N LEU A 130 12.71 0.83 -6.73
CA LEU A 130 12.00 0.84 -5.44
C LEU A 130 12.37 2.07 -4.60
N PHE A 131 13.63 2.53 -4.70
CA PHE A 131 14.26 3.41 -3.70
C PHE A 131 14.62 4.81 -4.22
N TYR A 132 14.15 5.19 -5.42
CA TYR A 132 14.46 6.52 -5.96
C TYR A 132 13.66 7.60 -5.18
N ARG A 133 14.33 8.31 -4.27
CA ARG A 133 13.96 9.64 -3.74
C ARG A 133 12.56 9.82 -3.08
N GLY A 134 11.96 8.78 -2.51
CA GLY A 134 10.59 8.84 -1.99
C GLY A 134 10.42 9.05 -0.48
N ALA A 135 11.05 8.20 0.32
CA ALA A 135 10.93 8.23 1.78
C ALA A 135 12.24 8.74 2.39
N LYS A 136 12.17 9.91 3.05
CA LYS A 136 13.35 10.55 3.66
C LYS A 136 14.03 9.69 4.74
N SER A 137 13.40 8.61 5.24
CA SER A 137 14.04 7.71 6.22
C SER A 137 15.11 6.78 5.64
N TRP A 138 15.16 6.60 4.33
CA TRP A 138 16.03 5.61 3.68
C TRP A 138 17.41 6.19 3.33
N THR A 139 17.62 7.49 3.57
CA THR A 139 18.89 8.20 3.31
C THR A 139 19.85 8.18 4.50
N ASN A 140 19.49 7.56 5.64
CA ASN A 140 20.32 7.49 6.85
C ASN A 140 20.88 6.07 7.14
N GLY A 141 21.04 5.22 6.12
CA GLY A 141 21.73 3.92 6.25
C GLY A 141 20.90 2.80 6.89
N LYS A 142 19.59 2.99 7.09
CA LYS A 142 18.66 1.93 7.51
C LYS A 142 17.93 1.37 6.29
N TYR A 143 18.66 0.62 5.47
CA TYR A 143 18.02 -0.22 4.46
C TYR A 143 17.38 -1.42 5.16
N PRO A 144 16.21 -1.92 4.71
CA PRO A 144 15.70 -3.21 5.13
C PRO A 144 16.81 -4.24 4.99
N LYS A 145 17.00 -5.06 6.03
CA LYS A 145 18.04 -6.07 6.00
C LYS A 145 17.55 -7.19 5.08
N PHE A 146 18.18 -7.28 3.93
CA PHE A 146 18.10 -8.45 3.06
C PHE A 146 18.61 -9.65 3.86
N LYS A 147 17.75 -10.62 4.16
CA LYS A 147 18.20 -11.95 4.59
C LYS A 147 18.66 -12.74 3.37
#